data_AF-A0A157SMP6-F1
#
_entry.id   AF-A0A157SMP6-F1
#
_cell.length_a   1.000
_cell.length_b   1.000
_cell.length_c   1.000
_cell.angle_alpha   90.00
_cell.angle_beta   90.00
_cell.angle_gamma   90.00
#
_symmetry.space_group_name_H-M   'P 1'
#
loop_
_entity.id
_entity.type
_entity.pdbx_description
1 polymer ?
#
loop_
_entity_poly.entity_id
_entity_poly.type
_entity_poly.pdbx_seq_one_letter_code
_entity_poly.pdbx_strand_id
1 'polypeptide(L)'
;MPDDADLLADFLQALPRRYAGAAAAAAAPAASTQAATRLARCIAALQDGDAAAQAADSLEPVFCQALAELIHEALAPQGGEPAFQALLLEQRSQILRDYLALLRQQGGDRRRLRTRIDAIAHPAKPPRHGPPALRQALAQLHAQASREDWQAVAAGLARLAGLQTAASDPTLAHSLLRLTHDEALERLQRLQRLALQDDVLRYEALRDLQGPRPGSPAAAAQAQLAHERGLAVEIRAAQALQALADYLDQGNPGRHRVVTSLRVPAALSRAADHAKTEWDAVLLRRDPAGLETTSSWDIALIVEAKASLDAATTDLPRLLRGLRLLAGAEPDRDYAFASQQGLVSLRGLSLHHLPTQPQTIASRVLYCSDAPPDPDSLPGLNPASRMQLLSAPASLAYASQWTDGLAPDCRQLAPLWHELRAAPRWQGVLNMDRHRQRARALMVHPDDLLAAVAARTA
;
A
#
# COMPACT_ATOMS: atom_id res chain seq x y z
N MET A 1 27.79 -37.31 12.19
CA MET A 1 26.63 -36.73 11.47
C MET A 1 26.88 -35.25 11.36
N PRO A 2 26.75 -34.63 10.18
CA PRO A 2 26.84 -33.16 10.07
C PRO A 2 25.83 -32.52 11.03
N ASP A 3 26.18 -31.36 11.61
CA ASP A 3 25.24 -30.61 12.45
C ASP A 3 24.07 -30.14 11.58
N ASP A 4 22.85 -30.14 12.10
CA ASP A 4 21.64 -29.73 11.36
C ASP A 4 21.75 -28.31 10.80
N ALA A 5 22.55 -27.47 11.46
CA ALA A 5 22.88 -26.12 10.97
C ALA A 5 23.64 -26.17 9.64
N ASP A 6 24.58 -27.11 9.48
CA ASP A 6 25.37 -27.30 8.27
C ASP A 6 24.48 -27.87 7.15
N LEU A 7 23.62 -28.85 7.47
CA LEU A 7 22.66 -29.41 6.51
C LEU A 7 21.68 -28.36 5.97
N LEU A 8 21.16 -27.49 6.84
CA LEU A 8 20.28 -26.40 6.42
C LEU A 8 21.04 -25.38 5.56
N ALA A 9 22.26 -25.02 5.94
CA ALA A 9 23.08 -24.08 5.16
C ALA A 9 23.38 -24.63 3.75
N ASP A 10 23.81 -25.89 3.66
CA ASP A 10 24.07 -26.58 2.39
C ASP A 10 22.79 -26.72 1.55
N PHE A 11 21.65 -26.99 2.20
CA PHE A 11 20.35 -27.01 1.54
C PHE A 11 20.04 -25.68 0.88
N LEU A 12 20.12 -24.58 1.63
CA LEU A 12 19.79 -23.23 1.19
C LEU A 12 20.72 -22.70 0.08
N GLN A 13 21.99 -23.11 0.10
CA GLN A 13 22.98 -22.73 -0.91
C GLN A 13 22.71 -23.40 -2.26
N ALA A 14 22.23 -24.65 -2.27
CA ALA A 14 21.96 -25.38 -3.51
C ALA A 14 20.57 -25.08 -4.12
N LEU A 15 19.72 -24.30 -3.45
CA LEU A 15 18.38 -24.00 -3.96
C LEU A 15 18.43 -23.18 -5.25
N PRO A 16 17.64 -23.56 -6.29
CA PRO A 16 17.50 -22.75 -7.49
C PRO A 16 17.01 -21.33 -7.18
N ARG A 17 17.74 -20.32 -7.68
CA ARG A 17 17.40 -18.90 -7.53
C ARG A 17 16.84 -18.33 -8.83
N ARG A 18 15.78 -18.93 -9.37
CA ARG A 18 15.18 -18.56 -10.66
C ARG A 18 14.72 -17.09 -10.78
N TYR A 19 14.50 -16.42 -9.64
CA TYR A 19 14.10 -15.03 -9.58
C TYR A 19 15.28 -14.05 -9.52
N ALA A 20 16.47 -14.54 -9.17
CA ALA A 20 17.69 -13.75 -9.23
C ALA A 20 18.02 -13.54 -10.72
N GLY A 21 17.66 -12.37 -11.24
CA GLY A 21 18.03 -12.00 -12.61
C GLY A 21 19.55 -12.01 -12.77
N ALA A 22 20.02 -12.27 -13.99
CA ALA A 22 21.40 -11.96 -14.34
C ALA A 22 21.65 -10.49 -13.99
N ALA A 23 22.78 -10.17 -13.35
CA ALA A 23 23.19 -8.78 -13.22
C ALA A 23 23.22 -8.20 -14.64
N ALA A 24 22.22 -7.38 -14.98
CA ALA A 24 22.12 -6.81 -16.31
C ALA A 24 23.45 -6.08 -16.55
N ALA A 25 24.17 -6.45 -17.61
CA ALA A 25 25.36 -5.72 -18.01
C ALA A 25 24.96 -4.24 -18.03
N ALA A 26 25.69 -3.41 -17.28
CA ALA A 26 25.32 -2.02 -17.01
C ALA A 26 25.33 -1.22 -18.31
N ALA A 27 24.24 -1.30 -19.08
CA ALA A 27 24.06 -0.50 -20.27
C ALA A 27 23.91 0.96 -19.84
N ALA A 28 24.58 1.86 -20.57
CA ALA A 28 24.55 3.28 -20.27
C ALA A 28 23.10 3.78 -20.10
N PRO A 29 22.82 4.68 -19.15
CA PRO A 29 21.47 5.19 -18.92
C PRO A 29 20.82 5.74 -20.20
N ALA A 30 21.58 6.45 -21.03
CA ALA A 30 21.11 7.01 -22.30
C ALA A 30 20.75 5.98 -23.39
N ALA A 31 21.15 4.71 -23.24
CA ALA A 31 20.95 3.69 -24.27
C ALA A 31 19.52 3.13 -24.34
N SER A 32 18.66 3.40 -23.36
CA SER A 32 17.26 2.97 -23.40
C SER A 32 16.38 3.99 -24.12
N THR A 33 15.44 3.52 -24.94
CA THR A 33 14.41 4.36 -25.56
C THR A 33 13.29 4.74 -24.59
N GLN A 34 13.09 3.98 -23.51
CA GLN A 34 12.03 4.22 -22.52
C GLN A 34 12.47 5.17 -21.40
N ALA A 35 11.73 6.26 -21.19
CA ALA A 35 12.02 7.30 -20.20
C ALA A 35 12.14 6.74 -18.77
N ALA A 36 11.19 5.90 -18.35
CA ALA A 36 11.18 5.28 -17.03
C ALA A 36 12.43 4.40 -16.78
N THR A 37 12.91 3.67 -17.78
CA THR A 37 14.13 2.85 -17.68
C THR A 37 15.37 3.73 -17.61
N ARG A 38 15.44 4.81 -18.41
CA ARG A 38 16.56 5.77 -18.32
C ARG A 38 16.65 6.38 -16.93
N LEU A 39 15.52 6.81 -16.37
CA LEU A 39 15.46 7.32 -14.99
C LEU A 39 15.92 6.30 -13.97
N ALA A 40 15.39 5.07 -14.04
CA ALA A 40 15.79 3.99 -13.13
C ALA A 40 17.30 3.73 -13.18
N ARG A 41 17.91 3.76 -14.37
CA ARG A 41 19.37 3.61 -14.56
C ARG A 41 20.16 4.81 -14.01
N CYS A 42 19.72 6.05 -14.24
CA CYS A 42 20.35 7.22 -13.63
C CYS A 42 20.33 7.14 -12.10
N ILE A 43 19.20 6.73 -11.53
CA ILE A 43 19.03 6.58 -10.07
C ILE A 43 19.91 5.43 -9.54
N ALA A 44 19.99 4.31 -10.26
CA ALA A 44 20.83 3.19 -9.88
C ALA A 44 22.32 3.56 -9.87
N ALA A 45 22.79 4.32 -10.88
CA ALA A 45 24.17 4.78 -10.97
C ALA A 45 24.60 5.71 -9.80
N LEU A 46 23.64 6.34 -9.11
CA LEU A 46 23.92 7.13 -7.91
C LEU A 46 24.24 6.29 -6.66
N GLN A 47 24.11 4.97 -6.72
CA GLN A 47 24.35 4.07 -5.59
C GLN A 47 25.81 3.60 -5.48
N ASP A 48 26.65 3.87 -6.50
CA ASP A 48 28.00 3.32 -6.65
C ASP A 48 29.10 4.27 -6.13
N GLY A 49 29.11 4.50 -4.81
CA GLY A 49 30.25 5.06 -4.06
C GLY A 49 30.92 6.31 -4.65
N ASP A 50 32.25 6.38 -4.61
CA ASP A 50 33.04 7.55 -5.05
C ASP A 50 32.95 7.83 -6.57
N ALA A 51 32.67 6.81 -7.39
CA ALA A 51 32.41 6.97 -8.82
C ALA A 51 31.08 7.70 -9.09
N ALA A 52 30.10 7.58 -8.19
CA ALA A 52 28.81 8.25 -8.30
C ALA A 52 28.93 9.78 -8.22
N ALA A 53 29.92 10.32 -7.51
CA ALA A 53 30.11 11.77 -7.40
C ALA A 53 30.57 12.40 -8.73
N GLN A 54 31.51 11.76 -9.44
CA GLN A 54 31.98 12.20 -10.76
C GLN A 54 30.98 11.89 -11.88
N ALA A 55 30.29 10.75 -11.81
CA ALA A 55 29.24 10.41 -12.77
C ALA A 55 28.01 11.32 -12.63
N ALA A 56 27.70 11.81 -11.43
CA ALA A 56 26.49 12.56 -11.16
C ALA A 56 26.32 13.80 -12.05
N ASP A 57 27.39 14.55 -12.30
CA ASP A 57 27.32 15.78 -13.09
C ASP A 57 26.98 15.47 -14.57
N SER A 58 27.45 14.33 -15.09
CA SER A 58 27.13 13.87 -16.45
C SER A 58 25.73 13.27 -16.57
N LEU A 59 25.15 12.80 -15.46
CA LEU A 59 23.84 12.13 -15.42
C LEU A 59 22.68 13.09 -15.19
N GLU A 60 22.93 14.25 -14.57
CA GLU A 60 21.88 15.25 -14.31
C GLU A 60 21.10 15.66 -15.57
N PRO A 61 21.73 15.97 -16.73
CA PRO A 61 21.00 16.32 -17.93
C PRO A 61 20.15 15.15 -18.45
N VAL A 62 20.67 13.93 -18.37
CA VAL A 62 19.96 12.71 -18.80
C VAL A 62 18.75 12.45 -17.91
N PHE A 63 18.90 12.65 -16.60
CA PHE A 63 17.81 12.55 -15.64
C PHE A 63 16.72 13.58 -15.91
N CYS A 64 17.09 14.85 -16.08
CA CYS A 64 16.14 15.94 -16.34
C CYS A 64 15.35 15.70 -17.63
N GLN A 65 16.04 15.30 -18.70
CA GLN A 65 15.41 14.99 -19.98
C GLN A 65 14.46 13.79 -19.86
N ALA A 66 14.90 12.70 -19.23
CA ALA A 66 14.06 11.52 -19.05
C ALA A 66 12.85 11.79 -18.14
N LEU A 67 12.98 12.67 -17.14
CA LEU A 67 11.86 13.06 -16.30
C LEU A 67 10.85 13.96 -17.03
N ALA A 68 11.33 14.90 -17.85
CA ALA A 68 10.46 15.70 -18.71
C ALA A 68 9.63 14.80 -19.66
N GLU A 69 10.28 13.83 -20.31
CA GLU A 69 9.59 12.85 -21.16
C GLU A 69 8.59 11.99 -20.36
N LEU A 70 8.97 11.53 -19.17
CA LEU A 70 8.06 10.80 -18.28
C LEU A 70 6.83 11.63 -17.91
N ILE A 71 7.00 12.93 -17.63
CA ILE A 71 5.90 13.84 -17.33
C ILE A 71 4.99 13.98 -18.56
N HIS A 72 5.55 14.13 -19.76
CA HIS A 72 4.76 14.19 -20.99
C HIS A 72 3.97 12.91 -21.25
N GLU A 73 4.60 11.74 -21.09
CA GLU A 73 3.93 10.43 -21.15
C GLU A 73 2.78 10.36 -20.13
N ALA A 74 3.01 10.80 -18.89
CA ALA A 74 2.01 10.78 -17.83
C ALA A 74 0.83 11.74 -18.10
N LEU A 75 1.05 12.84 -18.82
CA LEU A 75 0.01 13.79 -19.22
C LEU A 75 -0.77 13.38 -20.48
N ALA A 76 -0.34 12.33 -21.18
CA ALA A 76 -0.99 11.89 -22.41
C ALA A 76 -2.49 11.58 -22.16
N PRO A 77 -3.41 12.05 -23.03
CA PRO A 77 -4.85 11.77 -22.88
C PRO A 77 -5.19 10.28 -22.95
N GLN A 78 -4.39 9.51 -23.71
CA GLN A 78 -4.53 8.07 -23.86
C GLN A 78 -3.26 7.40 -23.33
N GLY A 79 -3.41 6.42 -22.44
CA GLY A 79 -2.27 5.70 -21.86
C GLY A 79 -1.42 6.48 -20.86
N GLY A 80 -1.79 7.73 -20.53
CA GLY A 80 -1.16 8.51 -19.46
C GLY A 80 -1.52 8.01 -18.07
N GLU A 81 -1.12 8.77 -17.04
CA GLU A 81 -1.27 8.40 -15.63
C GLU A 81 -2.44 9.16 -14.97
N PRO A 82 -3.63 8.55 -14.78
CA PRO A 82 -4.82 9.28 -14.34
C PRO A 82 -4.66 9.89 -12.94
N ALA A 83 -3.91 9.21 -12.06
CA ALA A 83 -3.60 9.73 -10.71
C ALA A 83 -2.78 11.03 -10.76
N PHE A 84 -1.78 11.09 -11.65
CA PHE A 84 -0.97 12.28 -11.82
C PHE A 84 -1.77 13.43 -12.46
N GLN A 85 -2.59 13.13 -13.46
CA GLN A 85 -3.47 14.11 -14.09
C GLN A 85 -4.49 14.69 -13.10
N ALA A 86 -5.05 13.86 -12.23
CA ALA A 86 -5.99 14.28 -11.19
C ALA A 86 -5.30 15.19 -10.15
N LEU A 87 -4.07 14.85 -9.74
CA LEU A 87 -3.27 15.66 -8.83
C LEU A 87 -2.96 17.05 -9.43
N LEU A 88 -2.55 17.09 -10.70
CA LEU A 88 -2.27 18.34 -11.39
C LEU A 88 -3.54 19.21 -11.52
N LEU A 89 -4.69 18.58 -11.80
CA LEU A 89 -5.97 19.28 -11.88
C LEU A 89 -6.39 19.87 -10.53
N GLU A 90 -6.20 19.13 -9.42
CA GLU A 90 -6.45 19.61 -8.06
C GLU A 90 -5.56 20.81 -7.69
N GLN A 91 -4.29 20.79 -8.11
CA GLN A 91 -3.37 21.91 -7.87
C GLN A 91 -3.73 23.16 -8.69
N ARG A 92 -4.37 23.01 -9.85
CA ARG A 92 -4.65 24.13 -10.76
C ARG A 92 -6.06 24.71 -10.58
N SER A 93 -7.05 23.88 -10.25
CA SER A 93 -8.45 24.30 -10.18
C SER A 93 -8.88 24.67 -8.75
N GLN A 94 -9.18 25.96 -8.54
CA GLN A 94 -9.78 26.40 -7.27
C GLN A 94 -11.19 25.82 -7.06
N ILE A 95 -11.96 25.66 -8.15
CA ILE A 95 -13.29 25.05 -8.14
C ILE A 95 -13.21 23.61 -7.59
N LEU A 96 -12.23 22.83 -8.05
CA LEU A 96 -12.02 21.47 -7.59
C LEU A 96 -11.56 21.42 -6.12
N ARG A 97 -10.65 22.30 -5.69
CA ARG A 97 -10.25 22.37 -4.28
C ARG A 97 -11.42 22.68 -3.35
N ASP A 98 -12.28 23.62 -3.73
CA ASP A 98 -13.50 23.94 -3.00
C ASP A 98 -14.45 22.73 -2.95
N TYR A 99 -14.62 22.04 -4.08
CA TYR A 99 -15.43 20.81 -4.16
C TYR A 99 -14.90 19.73 -3.20
N LEU A 100 -13.60 19.43 -3.25
CA LEU A 100 -12.97 18.42 -2.39
C LEU A 100 -13.03 18.79 -0.90
N ALA A 101 -12.92 20.08 -0.58
CA ALA A 101 -13.09 20.56 0.79
C ALA A 101 -14.50 20.29 1.33
N LEU A 102 -15.53 20.55 0.52
CA LEU A 102 -16.93 20.26 0.88
C LEU A 102 -17.21 18.75 0.90
N LEU A 103 -16.61 17.99 -0.02
CA LEU A 103 -16.80 16.54 -0.12
C LEU A 103 -16.39 15.83 1.18
N ARG A 104 -15.30 16.29 1.82
CA ARG A 104 -14.85 15.77 3.14
C ARG A 104 -15.89 15.93 4.25
N GLN A 105 -16.73 16.96 4.18
CA GLN A 105 -17.77 17.24 5.18
C GLN A 105 -19.13 16.60 4.85
N GLN A 106 -19.30 16.15 3.60
CA GLN A 106 -20.58 15.68 3.06
C GLN A 106 -21.27 14.64 3.95
N GLY A 107 -20.53 13.64 4.44
CA GLY A 107 -21.11 12.56 5.27
C GLY A 107 -21.64 13.05 6.63
N GLY A 108 -21.03 14.10 7.20
CA GLY A 108 -21.50 14.74 8.43
C GLY A 108 -22.76 15.58 8.17
N ASP A 109 -22.71 16.42 7.14
CA ASP A 109 -23.82 17.30 6.75
C ASP A 109 -25.08 16.50 6.35
N ARG A 110 -24.91 15.42 5.57
CA ARG A 110 -26.00 14.50 5.19
C ARG A 110 -26.72 13.92 6.40
N ARG A 111 -25.96 13.39 7.37
CA ARG A 111 -26.53 12.79 8.59
C ARG A 111 -27.25 13.84 9.43
N ARG A 112 -26.64 15.01 9.62
CA ARG A 112 -27.23 16.12 10.37
C ARG A 112 -28.57 16.56 9.79
N LEU A 113 -28.66 16.80 8.49
CA LEU A 113 -29.90 17.25 7.86
C LEU A 113 -30.97 16.16 7.87
N ARG A 114 -30.61 14.91 7.56
CA ARG A 114 -31.55 13.78 7.62
C ARG A 114 -32.18 13.65 9.00
N THR A 115 -31.38 13.63 10.07
CA THR A 115 -31.90 13.57 11.44
C THR A 115 -32.87 14.72 11.76
N ARG A 116 -32.58 15.95 11.32
CA ARG A 116 -33.45 17.12 11.56
C ARG A 116 -34.74 17.06 10.74
N ILE A 117 -34.67 16.59 9.49
CA ILE A 117 -35.84 16.41 8.63
C ILE A 117 -36.72 15.27 9.16
N ASP A 118 -36.13 14.16 9.58
CA ASP A 118 -36.85 13.03 10.18
C ASP A 118 -37.59 13.45 11.47
N ALA A 119 -37.04 14.38 12.24
CA ALA A 119 -37.71 14.88 13.44
C ALA A 119 -39.08 15.55 13.15
N ILE A 120 -39.28 16.10 11.94
CA ILE A 120 -40.50 16.85 11.58
C ILE A 120 -41.34 16.22 10.45
N ALA A 121 -40.74 15.34 9.65
CA ALA A 121 -41.33 14.84 8.40
C ALA A 121 -41.32 13.30 8.29
N HIS A 122 -40.97 12.58 9.36
CA HIS A 122 -40.86 11.12 9.28
C HIS A 122 -42.23 10.45 8.99
N PRO A 123 -42.30 9.52 8.02
CA PRO A 123 -43.56 8.95 7.55
C PRO A 123 -44.33 8.17 8.63
N ALA A 124 -43.62 7.55 9.59
CA ALA A 124 -44.24 6.85 10.72
C ALA A 124 -44.80 7.77 11.83
N LYS A 125 -44.57 9.09 11.73
CA LYS A 125 -45.08 10.10 12.68
C LYS A 125 -45.84 11.20 11.92
N PRO A 126 -46.96 10.87 11.26
CA PRO A 126 -47.70 11.86 10.49
C PRO A 126 -48.19 12.99 11.42
N PRO A 127 -48.11 14.27 10.99
CA PRO A 127 -48.66 15.39 11.75
C PRO A 127 -50.15 15.13 11.97
N ARG A 128 -50.55 14.94 13.23
CA ARG A 128 -51.93 14.58 13.60
C ARG A 128 -52.90 15.72 13.30
N HIS A 129 -52.42 16.97 13.34
CA HIS A 129 -53.21 18.18 13.12
C HIS A 129 -52.47 19.07 12.11
N GLY A 130 -53.02 19.17 10.90
CA GLY A 130 -52.47 19.98 9.82
C GLY A 130 -53.25 19.81 8.52
N PRO A 131 -53.31 20.83 7.64
CA PRO A 131 -53.98 20.73 6.35
C PRO A 131 -53.40 19.59 5.50
N PRO A 132 -54.20 18.92 4.64
CA PRO A 132 -53.71 17.85 3.75
C PRO A 132 -52.48 18.27 2.91
N ALA A 133 -52.47 19.51 2.44
CA ALA A 133 -51.36 20.08 1.68
C ALA A 133 -50.04 20.14 2.48
N LEU A 134 -50.11 20.44 3.78
CA LEU A 134 -48.93 20.48 4.65
C LEU A 134 -48.33 19.07 4.85
N ARG A 135 -49.18 18.07 5.08
CA ARG A 135 -48.73 16.68 5.23
C ARG A 135 -48.08 16.14 3.96
N GLN A 136 -48.66 16.45 2.80
CA GLN A 136 -48.08 16.07 1.51
C GLN A 136 -46.72 16.74 1.28
N ALA A 137 -46.59 18.04 1.61
CA ALA A 137 -45.34 18.76 1.46
C ALA A 137 -44.23 18.23 2.39
N LEU A 138 -44.56 17.85 3.64
CA LEU A 138 -43.61 17.20 4.56
C LEU A 138 -43.16 15.82 4.04
N ALA A 139 -44.09 15.01 3.52
CA ALA A 139 -43.74 13.73 2.91
C ALA A 139 -42.81 13.90 1.68
N GLN A 140 -43.07 14.92 0.85
CA GLN A 140 -42.21 15.28 -0.29
C GLN A 140 -40.81 15.70 0.18
N LEU A 141 -40.71 16.53 1.22
CA LEU A 141 -39.43 16.95 1.81
C LEU A 141 -38.61 15.73 2.27
N HIS A 142 -39.22 14.80 3.00
CA HIS A 142 -38.56 13.58 3.45
C HIS A 142 -38.09 12.70 2.28
N ALA A 143 -38.92 12.54 1.23
CA ALA A 143 -38.55 11.79 0.04
C ALA A 143 -37.38 12.45 -0.73
N GLN A 144 -37.37 13.77 -0.84
CA GLN A 144 -36.27 14.53 -1.47
C GLN A 144 -34.97 14.39 -0.66
N ALA A 145 -35.04 14.48 0.67
CA ALA A 145 -33.90 14.27 1.56
C ALA A 145 -33.36 12.83 1.48
N SER A 146 -34.23 11.84 1.31
CA SER A 146 -33.86 10.44 1.14
C SER A 146 -33.15 10.17 -0.19
N ARG A 147 -33.51 10.93 -1.25
CA ARG A 147 -32.85 10.91 -2.56
C ARG A 147 -31.62 11.83 -2.63
N GLU A 148 -31.39 12.61 -1.58
CA GLU A 148 -30.28 13.56 -1.46
C GLU A 148 -30.32 14.66 -2.52
N ASP A 149 -31.51 15.05 -2.93
CA ASP A 149 -31.75 16.19 -3.80
C ASP A 149 -31.84 17.47 -2.95
N TRP A 150 -30.68 18.00 -2.57
CA TRP A 150 -30.59 19.15 -1.66
C TRP A 150 -31.14 20.44 -2.25
N GLN A 151 -31.14 20.59 -3.58
CA GLN A 151 -31.84 21.69 -4.25
C GLN A 151 -33.36 21.57 -4.08
N ALA A 152 -33.92 20.38 -4.30
CA ALA A 152 -35.33 20.14 -4.09
C ALA A 152 -35.74 20.26 -2.62
N VAL A 153 -34.89 19.85 -1.68
CA VAL A 153 -35.08 20.05 -0.23
C VAL A 153 -35.19 21.54 0.10
N ALA A 154 -34.29 22.38 -0.39
CA ALA A 154 -34.35 23.83 -0.14
C ALA A 154 -35.63 24.47 -0.72
N ALA A 155 -36.02 24.09 -1.94
CA ALA A 155 -37.28 24.54 -2.53
C ALA A 155 -38.51 24.04 -1.74
N GLY A 156 -38.44 22.81 -1.22
CA GLY A 156 -39.45 22.23 -0.34
C GLY A 156 -39.60 22.99 0.98
N LEU A 157 -38.49 23.38 1.62
CA LEU A 157 -38.48 24.17 2.84
C LEU A 157 -39.10 25.56 2.62
N ALA A 158 -38.76 26.24 1.51
CA ALA A 158 -39.35 27.54 1.17
C ALA A 158 -40.88 27.44 0.98
N ARG A 159 -41.35 26.40 0.29
CA ARG A 159 -42.79 26.13 0.12
C ARG A 159 -43.48 25.84 1.45
N LEU A 160 -42.84 25.06 2.32
CA LEU A 160 -43.36 24.70 3.64
C LEU A 160 -43.47 25.92 4.56
N ALA A 161 -42.55 26.88 4.50
CA ALA A 161 -42.64 28.12 5.25
C ALA A 161 -43.91 28.93 4.90
N GLY A 162 -44.26 28.99 3.61
CA GLY A 162 -45.51 29.63 3.16
C GLY A 162 -46.77 28.91 3.66
N LEU A 163 -46.78 27.58 3.62
CA LEU A 163 -47.92 26.76 4.08
C LEU A 163 -48.07 26.74 5.60
N GLN A 164 -46.97 26.75 6.35
CA GLN A 164 -46.98 26.79 7.81
C GLN A 164 -47.58 28.11 8.31
N THR A 165 -47.27 29.23 7.66
CA THR A 165 -47.82 30.53 8.03
C THR A 165 -49.36 30.51 8.07
N ALA A 166 -49.99 29.66 7.25
CA ALA A 166 -51.43 29.44 7.24
C ALA A 166 -51.94 28.41 8.27
N ALA A 167 -51.07 27.58 8.85
CA ALA A 167 -51.41 26.48 9.76
C ALA A 167 -51.13 26.77 11.25
N SER A 168 -50.46 27.87 11.58
CA SER A 168 -50.26 28.40 12.95
C SER A 168 -49.56 27.46 13.96
N ASP A 169 -48.68 26.56 13.53
CA ASP A 169 -47.84 25.74 14.43
C ASP A 169 -46.46 26.42 14.68
N PRO A 170 -46.20 27.00 15.87
CA PRO A 170 -44.97 27.73 16.14
C PRO A 170 -43.73 26.82 16.29
N THR A 171 -43.90 25.58 16.74
CA THR A 171 -42.78 24.62 16.88
C THR A 171 -42.28 24.18 15.51
N LEU A 172 -43.22 23.85 14.61
CA LEU A 172 -42.89 23.53 13.23
C LEU A 172 -42.26 24.73 12.50
N ALA A 173 -42.78 25.95 12.72
CA ALA A 173 -42.21 27.18 12.16
C ALA A 173 -40.73 27.35 12.52
N HIS A 174 -40.41 27.18 13.81
CA HIS A 174 -39.06 27.31 14.32
C HIS A 174 -38.12 26.24 13.73
N SER A 175 -38.56 24.98 13.66
CA SER A 175 -37.77 23.90 13.06
C SER A 175 -37.52 24.12 11.56
N LEU A 176 -38.52 24.59 10.81
CA LEU A 176 -38.36 24.92 9.39
C LEU A 176 -37.39 26.09 9.20
N LEU A 177 -37.51 27.16 9.99
CA LEU A 177 -36.60 28.30 9.94
C LEU A 177 -35.15 27.87 10.19
N ARG A 178 -34.92 27.00 11.20
CA ARG A 178 -33.60 26.46 11.52
C ARG A 178 -33.02 25.57 10.42
N LEU A 179 -33.86 24.83 9.69
CA LEU A 179 -33.44 24.01 8.56
C LEU A 179 -33.08 24.86 7.35
N THR A 180 -33.86 25.90 7.06
CA THR A 180 -33.63 26.81 5.93
C THR A 180 -32.30 27.56 6.08
N HIS A 181 -31.92 27.95 7.30
CA HIS A 181 -30.66 28.64 7.60
C HIS A 181 -29.56 27.70 8.09
N ASP A 182 -29.68 26.39 7.81
CA ASP A 182 -28.65 25.43 8.19
C ASP A 182 -27.50 25.47 7.17
N GLU A 183 -26.31 25.88 7.59
CA GLU A 183 -25.11 25.88 6.72
C GLU A 183 -24.82 24.52 6.08
N ALA A 184 -25.24 23.41 6.71
CA ALA A 184 -25.09 22.07 6.13
C ALA A 184 -25.88 21.93 4.82
N LEU A 185 -27.06 22.57 4.71
CA LEU A 185 -27.87 22.57 3.50
C LEU A 185 -27.19 23.41 2.40
N GLU A 186 -26.69 24.58 2.76
CA GLU A 186 -25.96 25.46 1.83
C GLU A 186 -24.70 24.78 1.28
N ARG A 187 -23.92 24.12 2.14
CA ARG A 187 -22.74 23.35 1.74
C ARG A 187 -23.09 22.21 0.79
N LEU A 188 -24.14 21.46 1.05
CA LEU A 188 -24.57 20.36 0.18
C LEU A 188 -25.14 20.84 -1.16
N GLN A 189 -25.89 21.95 -1.18
CA GLN A 189 -26.33 22.59 -2.43
C GLN A 189 -25.15 23.14 -3.24
N ARG A 190 -24.15 23.75 -2.58
CA ARG A 190 -22.91 24.18 -3.24
C ARG A 190 -22.14 22.99 -3.80
N LEU A 191 -22.02 21.89 -3.05
CA LEU A 191 -21.39 20.66 -3.51
C LEU A 191 -22.05 20.12 -4.79
N GLN A 192 -23.39 20.07 -4.84
CA GLN A 192 -24.13 19.65 -6.04
C GLN A 192 -23.89 20.57 -7.25
N ARG A 193 -23.81 21.88 -7.04
CA ARG A 193 -23.50 22.84 -8.14
C ARG A 193 -22.07 22.67 -8.65
N LEU A 194 -21.11 22.49 -7.74
CA LEU A 194 -19.70 22.27 -8.09
C LEU A 194 -19.51 20.94 -8.82
N ALA A 195 -20.29 19.91 -8.50
CA ALA A 195 -20.23 18.60 -9.16
C ALA A 195 -20.54 18.65 -10.67
N LEU A 196 -21.20 19.70 -11.15
CA LEU A 196 -21.52 19.90 -12.57
C LEU A 196 -20.46 20.72 -13.32
N GLN A 197 -19.40 21.18 -12.64
CA GLN A 197 -18.34 21.95 -13.28
C GLN A 197 -17.39 21.01 -14.04
N ASP A 198 -16.90 21.45 -15.20
CA ASP A 198 -16.08 20.63 -16.11
C ASP A 198 -14.84 20.05 -15.43
N ASP A 199 -14.14 20.83 -14.60
CA ASP A 199 -12.97 20.36 -13.85
C ASP A 199 -13.33 19.23 -12.87
N VAL A 200 -14.49 19.28 -12.24
CA VAL A 200 -14.94 18.24 -11.31
C VAL A 200 -15.37 16.99 -12.07
N LEU A 201 -16.05 17.15 -13.20
CA LEU A 201 -16.41 16.03 -14.08
C LEU A 201 -15.16 15.33 -14.62
N ARG A 202 -14.17 16.10 -15.07
CA ARG A 202 -12.87 15.57 -15.52
C ARG A 202 -12.14 14.85 -14.39
N TYR A 203 -12.11 15.44 -13.20
CA TYR A 203 -11.51 14.81 -12.03
C TYR A 203 -12.16 13.48 -11.67
N GLU A 204 -13.49 13.41 -11.64
CA GLU A 204 -14.23 12.17 -11.37
C GLU A 204 -13.97 11.11 -12.45
N ALA A 205 -13.93 11.50 -13.74
CA ALA A 205 -13.56 10.59 -14.82
C ALA A 205 -12.13 10.04 -14.67
N LEU A 206 -11.17 10.87 -14.27
CA LEU A 206 -9.79 10.44 -13.98
C LEU A 206 -9.72 9.50 -12.78
N ARG A 207 -10.57 9.69 -11.77
CA ARG A 207 -10.66 8.78 -10.62
C ARG A 207 -11.25 7.43 -11.00
N ASP A 208 -12.24 7.41 -11.88
CA ASP A 208 -12.83 6.17 -12.37
C ASP A 208 -11.83 5.30 -13.15
N LEU A 209 -10.83 5.93 -13.79
CA LEU A 209 -9.73 5.23 -14.48
C LEU A 209 -8.66 4.65 -13.54
N GLN A 210 -8.59 5.06 -12.26
CA GLN A 210 -7.57 4.61 -11.31
C GLN A 210 -7.87 3.23 -10.70
N GLY A 211 -8.99 2.62 -11.09
CA GLY A 211 -9.43 1.32 -10.62
C GLY A 211 -10.73 1.40 -9.82
N PRO A 212 -11.17 0.26 -9.25
CA PRO A 212 -12.44 0.20 -8.54
C PRO A 212 -12.52 1.18 -7.36
N ARG A 213 -13.63 1.91 -7.27
CA ARG A 213 -13.86 2.85 -6.15
C ARG A 213 -13.81 2.10 -4.80
N PRO A 214 -13.17 2.64 -3.77
CA PRO A 214 -13.19 2.03 -2.43
C PRO A 214 -14.63 1.78 -1.96
N GLY A 215 -14.89 0.57 -1.46
CA GLY A 215 -16.24 0.15 -1.04
C GLY A 215 -17.18 -0.28 -2.19
N SER A 216 -16.73 -0.27 -3.44
CA SER A 216 -17.50 -0.84 -4.56
C SER A 216 -17.44 -2.38 -4.58
N PRO A 217 -18.43 -3.06 -5.18
CA PRO A 217 -18.39 -4.52 -5.37
C PRO A 217 -17.15 -4.99 -6.14
N ALA A 218 -16.69 -4.21 -7.12
CA ALA A 218 -15.48 -4.53 -7.89
C ALA A 218 -14.21 -4.44 -7.02
N ALA A 219 -14.11 -3.45 -6.12
CA ALA A 219 -13.01 -3.36 -5.16
C ALA A 219 -13.02 -4.54 -4.18
N ALA A 220 -14.20 -4.94 -3.71
CA ALA A 220 -14.36 -6.11 -2.85
C ALA A 220 -13.94 -7.41 -3.56
N ALA A 221 -14.37 -7.61 -4.81
CA ALA A 221 -13.99 -8.78 -5.61
C ALA A 221 -12.47 -8.84 -5.87
N GLN A 222 -11.84 -7.70 -6.22
CA GLN A 222 -10.39 -7.64 -6.42
C GLN A 222 -9.62 -7.92 -5.12
N ALA A 223 -10.09 -7.37 -3.99
CA ALA A 223 -9.50 -7.64 -2.68
C ALA A 223 -9.62 -9.12 -2.29
N GLN A 224 -10.76 -9.76 -2.57
CA GLN A 224 -10.97 -11.18 -2.32
C GLN A 224 -10.02 -12.04 -3.15
N LEU A 225 -9.89 -11.78 -4.46
CA LEU A 225 -8.95 -12.50 -5.33
C LEU A 225 -7.50 -12.35 -4.86
N ALA A 226 -7.10 -11.13 -4.45
CA ALA A 226 -5.77 -10.89 -3.92
C ALA A 226 -5.53 -11.65 -2.60
N HIS A 227 -6.53 -11.73 -1.74
CA HIS A 227 -6.48 -12.47 -0.48
C HIS A 227 -6.37 -13.99 -0.72
N GLU A 228 -7.22 -14.55 -1.57
CA GLU A 228 -7.19 -15.98 -1.94
C GLU A 228 -5.83 -16.38 -2.53
N ARG A 229 -5.27 -15.53 -3.40
CA ARG A 229 -3.93 -15.75 -3.96
C ARG A 229 -2.85 -15.69 -2.88
N GLY A 230 -2.92 -14.73 -1.96
CA GLY A 230 -1.99 -14.65 -0.82
C GLY A 230 -2.00 -15.91 0.04
N LEU A 231 -3.19 -16.36 0.43
CA LEU A 231 -3.39 -17.60 1.20
C LEU A 231 -2.84 -18.83 0.48
N ALA A 232 -3.05 -18.94 -0.83
CA ALA A 232 -2.54 -20.07 -1.61
C ALA A 232 -1.00 -20.15 -1.57
N VAL A 233 -0.31 -19.01 -1.67
CA VAL A 233 1.17 -18.96 -1.58
C VAL A 233 1.63 -19.29 -0.16
N GLU A 234 0.95 -18.78 0.87
CA GLU A 234 1.26 -19.09 2.28
C GLU A 234 1.16 -20.60 2.56
N ILE A 235 0.09 -21.25 2.10
CA ILE A 235 -0.12 -22.69 2.26
C ILE A 235 1.01 -23.47 1.58
N ARG A 236 1.34 -23.13 0.32
CA ARG A 236 2.42 -23.82 -0.42
C ARG A 236 3.79 -23.61 0.22
N ALA A 237 4.07 -22.41 0.71
CA ALA A 237 5.31 -22.10 1.42
C ALA A 237 5.42 -22.91 2.73
N ALA A 238 4.34 -23.00 3.50
CA ALA A 238 4.29 -23.80 4.72
C ALA A 238 4.45 -25.31 4.44
N GLN A 239 3.82 -25.83 3.38
CA GLN A 239 3.99 -27.22 2.94
C GLN A 239 5.42 -27.55 2.53
N ALA A 240 6.06 -26.67 1.74
CA ALA A 240 7.46 -26.82 1.37
C ALA A 240 8.39 -26.79 2.59
N LEU A 241 8.10 -25.91 3.55
CA LEU A 241 8.86 -25.82 4.79
C LEU A 241 8.66 -27.05 5.69
N GLN A 242 7.47 -27.65 5.69
CA GLN A 242 7.20 -28.89 6.42
C GLN A 242 7.98 -30.06 5.83
N ALA A 243 8.03 -30.20 4.50
CA ALA A 243 8.85 -31.22 3.85
C ALA A 243 10.35 -31.06 4.18
N LEU A 244 10.84 -29.83 4.27
CA LEU A 244 12.21 -29.54 4.73
C LEU A 244 12.41 -29.93 6.20
N ALA A 245 11.45 -29.64 7.08
CA ALA A 245 11.50 -30.06 8.48
C ALA A 245 11.58 -31.58 8.62
N ASP A 246 10.74 -32.30 7.87
CA ASP A 246 10.71 -33.77 7.88
C ASP A 246 12.03 -34.37 7.36
N TYR A 247 12.66 -33.73 6.38
CA TYR A 247 14.00 -34.10 5.89
C TYR A 247 15.08 -33.89 6.96
N LEU A 248 15.08 -32.73 7.62
CA LEU A 248 16.07 -32.43 8.67
C LEU A 248 15.89 -33.30 9.92
N ASP A 249 14.68 -33.77 10.19
CA ASP A 249 14.34 -34.67 11.30
C ASP A 249 14.65 -36.15 11.00
N GLN A 250 15.20 -36.48 9.83
CA GLN A 250 15.60 -37.86 9.51
C GLN A 250 16.65 -38.37 10.50
N GLY A 251 16.20 -39.28 11.39
CA GLY A 251 17.02 -39.86 12.46
C GLY A 251 16.82 -39.23 13.84
N ASN A 252 16.10 -38.11 13.97
CA ASN A 252 15.71 -37.51 15.26
C ASN A 252 14.35 -36.79 15.17
N PRO A 253 13.23 -37.54 15.16
CA PRO A 253 11.89 -36.97 14.98
C PRO A 253 11.51 -35.95 16.06
N GLY A 254 10.91 -34.83 15.65
CA GLY A 254 10.40 -33.81 16.56
C GLY A 254 11.44 -32.77 16.98
N ARG A 255 12.61 -32.75 16.32
CA ARG A 255 13.64 -31.72 16.53
C ARG A 255 13.30 -30.44 15.79
N HIS A 256 12.60 -30.53 14.67
CA HIS A 256 12.10 -29.39 13.92
C HIS A 256 10.57 -29.25 14.00
N ARG A 257 10.09 -28.02 13.87
CA ARG A 257 8.66 -27.72 13.83
C ARG A 257 8.39 -26.53 12.94
N VAL A 258 7.37 -26.63 12.09
CA VAL A 258 6.87 -25.49 11.33
C VAL A 258 5.74 -24.81 12.09
N VAL A 259 5.77 -23.48 12.10
CA VAL A 259 4.68 -22.64 12.64
C VAL A 259 4.31 -21.56 11.62
N THR A 260 3.04 -21.21 11.55
CA THR A 260 2.51 -20.21 10.60
C THR A 260 1.88 -19.03 11.32
N SER A 261 1.91 -17.86 10.66
CA SER A 261 1.43 -16.58 11.21
C SER A 261 2.02 -16.26 12.59
N LEU A 262 3.35 -16.36 12.71
CA LEU A 262 4.06 -16.14 13.97
C LEU A 262 4.08 -14.64 14.32
N ARG A 263 3.37 -14.23 15.38
CA ARG A 263 3.17 -12.83 15.79
C ARG A 263 4.11 -12.42 16.92
N VAL A 264 4.78 -11.29 16.72
CA VAL A 264 5.71 -10.70 17.68
C VAL A 264 4.96 -10.23 18.93
N PRO A 265 5.40 -10.62 20.15
CA PRO A 265 4.72 -10.26 21.39
C PRO A 265 4.82 -8.77 21.70
N ALA A 266 3.85 -8.28 22.50
CA ALA A 266 3.78 -6.88 22.94
C ALA A 266 5.10 -6.40 23.58
N ALA A 267 5.77 -7.27 24.34
CA ALA A 267 7.03 -7.00 25.02
C ALA A 267 8.16 -6.57 24.06
N LEU A 268 8.17 -7.07 22.82
CA LEU A 268 9.16 -6.72 21.80
C LEU A 268 8.65 -5.61 20.85
N SER A 269 7.34 -5.43 20.74
CA SER A 269 6.73 -4.53 19.76
C SER A 269 6.68 -3.03 20.14
N ARG A 270 7.18 -2.64 21.32
CA ARG A 270 7.05 -1.25 21.85
C ARG A 270 7.69 -0.17 20.96
N ALA A 271 8.60 -0.52 20.07
CA ALA A 271 9.27 0.37 19.10
C ALA A 271 9.10 -0.09 17.64
N ALA A 272 8.00 -0.78 17.32
CA ALA A 272 7.78 -1.44 16.03
C ALA A 272 7.40 -0.51 14.86
N ASP A 273 7.81 0.77 14.88
CA ASP A 273 7.41 1.74 13.85
C ASP A 273 7.75 1.24 12.44
N HIS A 274 6.68 0.90 11.70
CA HIS A 274 6.75 0.29 10.38
C HIS A 274 7.64 -0.97 10.31
N ALA A 275 7.83 -1.69 11.41
CA ALA A 275 8.49 -2.99 11.44
C ALA A 275 7.48 -4.10 11.13
N LYS A 276 7.98 -5.21 10.59
CA LYS A 276 7.16 -6.41 10.42
C LYS A 276 7.00 -7.12 11.76
N THR A 277 5.75 -7.43 12.12
CA THR A 277 5.37 -8.00 13.41
C THR A 277 4.64 -9.35 13.30
N GLU A 278 4.57 -9.89 12.09
CA GLU A 278 3.99 -11.20 11.79
C GLU A 278 4.80 -11.86 10.68
N TRP A 279 5.10 -13.15 10.83
CA TRP A 279 5.88 -13.95 9.90
C TRP A 279 5.04 -15.11 9.35
N ASP A 280 5.05 -15.30 8.03
CA ASP A 280 4.07 -16.16 7.37
C ASP A 280 4.30 -17.64 7.70
N ALA A 281 5.54 -18.12 7.59
CA ALA A 281 5.95 -19.46 8.01
C ALA A 281 7.36 -19.44 8.61
N VAL A 282 7.56 -20.16 9.72
CA VAL A 282 8.85 -20.22 10.43
C VAL A 282 9.18 -21.67 10.77
N LEU A 283 10.41 -22.07 10.43
CA LEU A 283 10.99 -23.33 10.85
C LEU A 283 11.69 -23.11 12.18
N LEU A 284 11.28 -23.88 13.16
CA LEU A 284 11.84 -23.90 14.50
C LEU A 284 12.69 -25.13 14.70
N ARG A 285 13.70 -25.02 15.56
CA ARG A 285 14.59 -26.12 15.95
C ARG A 285 14.76 -26.20 17.46
N ARG A 286 14.82 -27.42 18.00
CA ARG A 286 15.24 -27.70 19.38
C ARG A 286 16.72 -27.99 19.49
N ASP A 287 17.28 -27.60 20.63
CA ASP A 287 18.63 -27.99 21.02
C ASP A 287 18.68 -29.48 21.37
N PRO A 288 19.57 -30.29 20.75
CA PRO A 288 19.71 -31.70 21.10
C PRO A 288 20.12 -31.92 22.57
N ALA A 289 20.82 -30.97 23.21
CA ALA A 289 21.21 -31.08 24.63
C ALA A 289 20.08 -30.73 25.62
N GLY A 290 18.96 -30.16 25.13
CA GLY A 290 17.87 -29.61 25.95
C GLY A 290 16.61 -30.47 26.04
N LEU A 291 16.64 -31.70 25.50
CA LEU A 291 15.47 -32.58 25.36
C LEU A 291 14.78 -32.96 26.68
N GLU A 292 15.41 -32.72 27.85
CA GLU A 292 14.85 -33.09 29.15
C GLU A 292 14.32 -31.90 29.99
N THR A 293 14.63 -30.63 29.69
CA THR A 293 14.33 -29.53 30.65
C THR A 293 13.89 -28.16 30.09
N THR A 294 13.93 -27.90 28.78
CA THR A 294 13.46 -26.61 28.23
C THR A 294 12.49 -26.77 27.06
N SER A 295 11.31 -26.17 27.17
CA SER A 295 10.22 -26.22 26.17
C SER A 295 10.36 -25.19 25.04
N SER A 296 11.48 -24.48 25.00
CA SER A 296 11.71 -23.31 24.14
C SER A 296 12.45 -23.66 22.85
N TRP A 297 12.14 -22.91 21.79
CA TRP A 297 12.60 -23.16 20.44
C TRP A 297 13.54 -22.06 19.93
N ASP A 298 14.39 -22.43 18.98
CA ASP A 298 15.14 -21.47 18.15
C ASP A 298 14.49 -21.28 16.79
N ILE A 299 14.69 -20.11 16.20
CA ILE A 299 14.38 -19.86 14.80
C ILE A 299 15.51 -20.45 13.94
N ALA A 300 15.15 -21.43 13.11
CA ALA A 300 16.03 -22.00 12.09
C ALA A 300 15.96 -21.20 10.78
N LEU A 301 14.74 -20.96 10.27
CA LEU A 301 14.48 -20.30 8.99
C LEU A 301 13.14 -19.55 9.03
N ILE A 302 13.10 -18.36 8.44
CA ILE A 302 11.89 -17.55 8.26
C ILE A 302 11.53 -17.53 6.77
N VAL A 303 10.26 -17.76 6.46
CA VAL A 303 9.74 -17.76 5.10
C VAL A 303 8.59 -16.76 4.99
N GLU A 304 8.67 -15.92 3.98
CA GLU A 304 7.68 -14.89 3.66
C GLU A 304 7.02 -15.17 2.32
N ALA A 305 5.72 -15.41 2.33
CA ALA A 305 4.93 -15.70 1.15
C ALA A 305 4.55 -14.39 0.44
N LYS A 306 4.82 -14.31 -0.86
CA LYS A 306 4.49 -13.14 -1.68
C LYS A 306 3.79 -13.57 -2.96
N ALA A 307 2.55 -13.12 -3.13
CA ALA A 307 1.73 -13.37 -4.32
C ALA A 307 2.29 -12.71 -5.59
N SER A 308 3.20 -11.73 -5.44
CA SER A 308 3.88 -11.08 -6.55
C SER A 308 5.35 -10.82 -6.25
N LEU A 309 6.06 -10.72 -7.36
CA LEU A 309 7.44 -10.37 -7.46
C LEU A 309 7.75 -9.00 -6.77
N ASP A 310 6.98 -7.96 -7.04
CA ASP A 310 7.23 -6.62 -6.50
C ASP A 310 6.88 -6.49 -5.01
N ALA A 311 5.94 -7.30 -4.51
CA ALA A 311 5.57 -7.30 -3.09
C ALA A 311 6.79 -7.62 -2.21
N ALA A 312 7.66 -8.56 -2.63
CA ALA A 312 8.90 -8.87 -1.93
C ALA A 312 9.86 -7.66 -1.86
N THR A 313 9.95 -6.89 -2.96
CA THR A 313 10.80 -5.68 -3.02
C THR A 313 10.31 -4.62 -2.04
N THR A 314 8.99 -4.39 -1.98
CA THR A 314 8.39 -3.42 -1.07
C THR A 314 8.41 -3.86 0.40
N ASP A 315 8.40 -5.16 0.67
CA ASP A 315 8.40 -5.72 2.03
C ASP A 315 9.80 -5.74 2.66
N LEU A 316 10.88 -5.83 1.86
CA LEU A 316 12.25 -5.96 2.37
C LEU A 316 12.66 -4.93 3.43
N PRO A 317 12.39 -3.60 3.28
CA PRO A 317 12.71 -2.64 4.34
C PRO A 317 11.95 -2.91 5.64
N ARG A 318 10.70 -3.37 5.54
CA ARG A 318 9.83 -3.70 6.67
C ARG A 318 10.31 -4.97 7.38
N LEU A 319 10.72 -5.97 6.60
CA LEU A 319 11.34 -7.21 7.05
C LEU A 319 12.63 -6.93 7.83
N LEU A 320 13.54 -6.11 7.27
CA LEU A 320 14.80 -5.76 7.93
C LEU A 320 14.58 -5.02 9.26
N ARG A 321 13.57 -4.14 9.34
CA ARG A 321 13.18 -3.51 10.61
C ARG A 321 12.62 -4.52 11.60
N GLY A 322 11.81 -5.48 11.14
CA GLY A 322 11.31 -6.59 11.96
C GLY A 322 12.42 -7.46 12.54
N LEU A 323 13.42 -7.82 11.73
CA LEU A 323 14.58 -8.59 12.20
C LEU A 323 15.41 -7.83 13.23
N ARG A 324 15.64 -6.52 13.03
CA ARG A 324 16.31 -5.67 14.03
C ARG A 324 15.54 -5.58 15.34
N LEU A 325 14.21 -5.53 15.26
CA LEU A 325 13.34 -5.54 16.43
C LEU A 325 13.47 -6.87 17.19
N LEU A 326 13.48 -8.00 16.50
CA LEU A 326 13.72 -9.31 17.14
C LEU A 326 15.13 -9.44 17.73
N ALA A 327 16.14 -8.92 17.04
CA ALA A 327 17.53 -8.91 17.52
C ALA A 327 17.71 -8.07 18.80
N GLY A 328 16.77 -7.19 19.13
CA GLY A 328 16.74 -6.46 20.39
C GLY A 328 16.25 -7.26 21.61
N ALA A 329 15.91 -8.55 21.44
CA ALA A 329 15.49 -9.41 22.54
C ALA A 329 16.60 -9.62 23.60
N GLU A 330 16.18 -9.79 24.85
CA GLU A 330 17.08 -10.14 25.97
C GLU A 330 17.52 -11.60 25.83
N PRO A 331 18.84 -11.91 25.76
CA PRO A 331 19.33 -13.27 25.49
C PRO A 331 18.83 -14.34 26.48
N ASP A 332 18.75 -14.00 27.77
CA ASP A 332 18.42 -14.92 28.86
C ASP A 332 16.91 -15.07 29.12
N ARG A 333 16.08 -14.59 28.19
CA ARG A 333 14.63 -14.55 28.35
C ARG A 333 13.90 -15.30 27.25
N ASP A 334 12.89 -16.08 27.64
CA ASP A 334 11.96 -16.70 26.70
C ASP A 334 10.76 -15.80 26.42
N TYR A 335 10.31 -15.81 25.17
CA TYR A 335 9.21 -14.99 24.68
C TYR A 335 8.11 -15.87 24.10
N ALA A 336 6.86 -15.66 24.53
CA ALA A 336 5.71 -16.37 23.99
C ALA A 336 5.17 -15.66 22.73
N PHE A 337 5.26 -16.33 21.58
CA PHE A 337 4.71 -15.87 20.31
C PHE A 337 3.39 -16.57 20.02
N ALA A 338 2.41 -15.83 19.50
CA ALA A 338 1.17 -16.42 19.00
C ALA A 338 1.36 -16.92 17.56
N SER A 339 0.82 -18.09 17.23
CA SER A 339 0.82 -18.68 15.90
C SER A 339 -0.52 -19.39 15.62
N GLN A 340 -0.74 -19.85 14.40
CA GLN A 340 -1.90 -20.71 14.10
C GLN A 340 -1.85 -22.05 14.86
N GLN A 341 -0.66 -22.51 15.25
CA GLN A 341 -0.45 -23.74 16.03
C GLN A 341 -0.41 -23.47 17.55
N GLY A 342 -0.92 -22.32 18.01
CA GLY A 342 -0.98 -21.93 19.41
C GLY A 342 0.21 -21.08 19.85
N LEU A 343 0.44 -21.02 21.17
CA LEU A 343 1.57 -20.30 21.75
C LEU A 343 2.86 -21.10 21.61
N VAL A 344 3.94 -20.41 21.21
CA VAL A 344 5.27 -20.98 21.04
C VAL A 344 6.27 -20.17 21.84
N SER A 345 7.05 -20.82 22.70
CA SER A 345 8.12 -20.19 23.46
C SER A 345 9.40 -20.14 22.61
N LEU A 346 9.91 -18.94 22.35
CA LEU A 346 11.17 -18.73 21.62
C LEU A 346 12.26 -18.19 22.54
N ARG A 347 13.46 -18.75 22.42
CA ARG A 347 14.63 -18.32 23.20
C ARG A 347 15.09 -16.93 22.74
N GLY A 348 15.23 -16.01 23.67
CA GLY A 348 15.73 -14.67 23.42
C GLY A 348 17.11 -14.67 22.77
N LEU A 349 17.98 -15.59 23.17
CA LEU A 349 19.30 -15.79 22.54
C LEU A 349 19.18 -16.09 21.03
N SER A 350 18.23 -16.93 20.61
CA SER A 350 17.99 -17.21 19.19
C SER A 350 17.51 -15.97 18.43
N LEU A 351 16.65 -15.16 19.05
CA LEU A 351 16.16 -13.92 18.45
C LEU A 351 17.29 -12.89 18.33
N HIS A 352 18.12 -12.75 19.36
CA HIS A 352 19.26 -11.84 19.42
C HIS A 352 20.29 -12.11 18.30
N HIS A 353 20.48 -13.37 17.93
CA HIS A 353 21.41 -13.79 16.88
C HIS A 353 20.85 -13.76 15.45
N LEU A 354 19.61 -13.31 15.24
CA LEU A 354 19.07 -13.18 13.88
C LEU A 354 19.89 -12.18 13.04
N PRO A 355 20.16 -12.50 11.75
CA PRO A 355 20.88 -11.58 10.88
C PRO A 355 20.05 -10.33 10.63
N THR A 356 20.65 -9.16 10.85
CA THR A 356 20.00 -7.85 10.67
C THR A 356 20.54 -7.06 9.47
N GLN A 357 21.59 -7.59 8.83
CA GLN A 357 22.26 -6.99 7.69
C GLN A 357 21.78 -7.63 6.38
N PRO A 358 21.41 -6.83 5.35
CA PRO A 358 20.87 -7.35 4.09
C PRO A 358 21.75 -8.39 3.39
N GLN A 359 23.07 -8.36 3.61
CA GLN A 359 24.04 -9.27 3.01
C GLN A 359 24.02 -10.67 3.64
N THR A 360 23.57 -10.78 4.89
CA THR A 360 23.67 -12.03 5.67
C THR A 360 22.31 -12.70 5.88
N ILE A 361 21.19 -12.01 5.63
CA ILE A 361 19.84 -12.55 5.88
C ILE A 361 19.49 -13.78 5.05
N ALA A 362 20.15 -14.03 3.91
CA ALA A 362 19.88 -15.20 3.05
C ALA A 362 20.12 -16.56 3.75
N SER A 363 20.90 -16.56 4.84
CA SER A 363 21.13 -17.75 5.68
C SER A 363 19.93 -18.13 6.57
N ARG A 364 18.99 -17.21 6.79
CA ARG A 364 17.87 -17.37 7.74
C ARG A 364 16.52 -16.91 7.20
N VAL A 365 16.46 -16.33 6.01
CA VAL A 365 15.25 -15.72 5.45
C VAL A 365 15.10 -16.08 3.97
N LEU A 366 13.90 -16.49 3.58
CA LEU A 366 13.48 -16.66 2.19
C LEU A 366 12.19 -15.89 1.92
N TYR A 367 12.05 -15.43 0.68
CA TYR A 367 10.74 -15.11 0.12
C TYR A 367 10.26 -16.29 -0.73
N CYS A 368 9.05 -16.78 -0.50
CA CYS A 368 8.42 -17.78 -1.35
C CYS A 368 7.40 -17.12 -2.27
N SER A 369 7.46 -17.41 -3.56
CA SER A 369 6.47 -16.96 -4.53
C SER A 369 6.20 -18.04 -5.57
N ASP A 370 4.94 -18.17 -5.97
CA ASP A 370 4.51 -19.00 -7.10
C ASP A 370 4.32 -18.16 -8.38
N ALA A 371 4.64 -16.87 -8.33
CA ALA A 371 4.58 -16.01 -9.49
C ALA A 371 5.59 -16.49 -10.54
N PRO A 372 5.24 -16.43 -11.85
CA PRO A 372 6.18 -16.76 -12.90
C PRO A 372 7.43 -15.86 -12.80
N PRO A 373 8.63 -16.38 -13.08
CA PRO A 373 9.81 -15.54 -13.20
C PRO A 373 9.61 -14.56 -14.36
N ASP A 374 10.13 -13.35 -14.19
CA ASP A 374 10.11 -12.31 -15.23
C ASP A 374 11.56 -11.97 -15.60
N PRO A 375 12.22 -12.82 -16.43
CA PRO A 375 13.63 -12.66 -16.77
C PRO A 375 13.90 -11.45 -17.68
N ASP A 376 12.85 -10.93 -18.35
CA ASP A 376 12.96 -9.85 -19.35
C ASP A 376 12.58 -8.46 -18.82
N SER A 377 12.17 -8.38 -17.54
CA SER A 377 11.88 -7.10 -16.88
C SER A 377 13.15 -6.27 -16.72
N LEU A 378 13.37 -5.34 -17.65
CA LEU A 378 14.34 -4.27 -17.47
C LEU A 378 14.07 -3.55 -16.14
N PRO A 379 15.11 -3.17 -15.37
CA PRO A 379 14.90 -2.44 -14.13
C PRO A 379 14.21 -1.10 -14.43
N GLY A 380 12.91 -1.03 -14.15
CA GLY A 380 12.07 0.15 -14.32
C GLY A 380 11.77 0.84 -12.99
N LEU A 381 11.13 2.01 -13.04
CA LEU A 381 10.51 2.62 -11.86
C LEU A 381 9.29 1.81 -11.46
N ASN A 382 9.20 1.40 -10.19
CA ASN A 382 7.94 0.86 -9.69
C ASN A 382 6.86 1.98 -9.63
N PRO A 383 5.56 1.64 -9.61
CA PRO A 383 4.49 2.64 -9.65
C PRO A 383 4.58 3.69 -8.53
N ALA A 384 5.00 3.29 -7.32
CA ALA A 384 5.13 4.20 -6.19
C ALA A 384 6.27 5.21 -6.39
N SER A 385 7.45 4.76 -6.83
CA SER A 385 8.59 5.62 -7.14
C SER A 385 8.32 6.54 -8.33
N ARG A 386 7.64 6.02 -9.37
CA ARG A 386 7.16 6.83 -10.51
C ARG A 386 6.24 7.94 -10.01
N MET A 387 5.21 7.61 -9.23
CA MET A 387 4.28 8.59 -8.69
C MET A 387 4.95 9.58 -7.74
N GLN A 388 5.94 9.15 -6.95
CA GLN A 388 6.70 10.03 -6.05
C GLN A 388 7.49 11.07 -6.84
N LEU A 389 8.16 10.67 -7.92
CA LEU A 389 8.89 11.59 -8.82
C LEU A 389 7.94 12.54 -9.53
N LEU A 390 6.81 12.04 -10.06
CA LEU A 390 5.80 12.85 -10.75
C LEU A 390 5.14 13.86 -9.80
N SER A 391 4.87 13.48 -8.55
CA SER A 391 4.23 14.34 -7.54
C SER A 391 5.19 15.32 -6.87
N ALA A 392 6.48 15.33 -7.25
CA ALA A 392 7.44 16.28 -6.69
C ALA A 392 7.08 17.73 -7.08
N PRO A 393 7.32 18.74 -6.22
CA PRO A 393 6.98 20.12 -6.52
C PRO A 393 7.55 20.64 -7.85
N ALA A 394 8.80 20.31 -8.18
CA ALA A 394 9.42 20.69 -9.45
C ALA A 394 8.73 20.05 -10.66
N SER A 395 8.37 18.76 -10.56
CA SER A 395 7.65 18.04 -11.61
C SER A 395 6.26 18.61 -11.85
N LEU A 396 5.54 18.96 -10.78
CA LEU A 396 4.23 19.58 -10.85
C LEU A 396 4.29 21.00 -11.45
N ALA A 397 5.29 21.80 -11.07
CA ALA A 397 5.50 23.13 -11.64
C ALA A 397 5.83 23.06 -13.15
N TYR A 398 6.70 22.12 -13.55
CA TYR A 398 7.02 21.85 -14.95
C TYR A 398 5.77 21.40 -15.73
N ALA A 399 5.00 20.46 -15.18
CA ALA A 399 3.77 19.95 -15.79
C ALA A 399 2.69 21.04 -15.96
N SER A 400 2.58 21.96 -14.99
CA SER A 400 1.67 23.11 -15.11
C SER A 400 2.05 23.99 -16.29
N GLN A 401 3.32 24.41 -16.38
CA GLN A 401 3.82 25.23 -17.48
C GLN A 401 3.58 24.58 -18.85
N TRP A 402 3.90 23.29 -18.97
CA TRP A 402 3.63 22.51 -20.19
C TRP A 402 2.15 22.53 -20.57
N THR A 403 1.26 22.34 -19.59
CA THR A 403 -0.18 22.32 -19.85
C THR A 403 -0.76 23.71 -20.13
N ASP A 404 -0.09 24.77 -19.69
CA ASP A 404 -0.40 26.17 -20.05
C ASP A 404 0.07 26.51 -21.48
N GLY A 405 0.61 25.55 -22.24
CA GLY A 405 1.09 25.73 -23.60
C GLY A 405 2.49 26.34 -23.69
N LEU A 406 3.19 26.43 -22.55
CA LEU A 406 4.59 26.87 -22.52
C LEU A 406 5.51 25.71 -22.92
N ALA A 407 6.72 26.04 -23.37
CA ALA A 407 7.80 25.09 -23.61
C ALA A 407 8.86 25.18 -22.49
N PRO A 408 8.60 24.63 -21.29
CA PRO A 408 9.55 24.68 -20.18
C PRO A 408 10.84 23.93 -20.52
N ASP A 409 11.98 24.48 -20.10
CA ASP A 409 13.27 23.81 -20.19
C ASP A 409 13.33 22.65 -19.19
N CYS A 410 13.70 21.45 -19.64
CA CYS A 410 13.90 20.28 -18.79
C CYS A 410 14.87 20.53 -17.62
N ARG A 411 15.82 21.47 -17.76
CA ARG A 411 16.75 21.86 -16.69
C ARG A 411 16.05 22.44 -15.45
N GLN A 412 14.81 22.89 -15.57
CA GLN A 412 13.99 23.28 -14.41
C GLN A 412 13.75 22.11 -13.43
N LEU A 413 13.98 20.87 -13.84
CA LEU A 413 13.86 19.66 -13.03
C LEU A 413 15.14 19.33 -12.23
N ALA A 414 16.24 20.04 -12.44
CA ALA A 414 17.51 19.84 -11.71
C ALA A 414 17.39 19.90 -10.17
N PRO A 415 16.52 20.74 -9.55
CA PRO A 415 16.33 20.70 -8.10
C PRO A 415 15.95 19.31 -7.58
N LEU A 416 15.15 18.55 -8.33
CA LEU A 416 14.76 17.19 -7.92
C LEU A 416 15.95 16.22 -7.95
N TRP A 417 16.89 16.39 -8.89
CA TRP A 417 18.12 15.60 -8.92
C TRP A 417 18.97 15.82 -7.65
N HIS A 418 19.15 17.07 -7.24
CA HIS A 418 19.88 17.39 -6.02
C HIS A 418 19.16 16.89 -4.77
N GLU A 419 17.83 17.07 -4.71
CA GLU A 419 17.03 16.55 -3.60
C GLU A 419 17.11 15.03 -3.49
N LEU A 420 17.04 14.31 -4.62
CA LEU A 420 17.12 12.86 -4.66
C LEU A 420 18.35 12.35 -3.91
N ARG A 421 19.50 13.04 -4.07
CA ARG A 421 20.78 12.70 -3.46
C ARG A 421 20.90 13.08 -1.98
N ALA A 422 20.24 14.18 -1.57
CA ALA A 422 20.45 14.78 -0.25
C ALA A 422 19.33 14.50 0.77
N ALA A 423 18.07 14.41 0.32
CA ALA A 423 16.93 14.41 1.23
C ALA A 423 16.50 12.98 1.62
N PRO A 424 16.31 12.68 2.93
CA PRO A 424 15.95 11.34 3.41
C PRO A 424 14.68 10.75 2.77
N ARG A 425 13.71 11.58 2.38
CA ARG A 425 12.46 11.15 1.73
C ARG A 425 12.68 10.39 0.41
N TRP A 426 13.81 10.58 -0.25
CA TRP A 426 14.14 9.94 -1.51
C TRP A 426 14.92 8.64 -1.36
N GLN A 427 15.31 8.26 -0.13
CA GLN A 427 16.07 7.03 0.11
C GLN A 427 15.37 5.77 -0.40
N GLY A 428 14.03 5.73 -0.36
CA GLY A 428 13.26 4.62 -0.92
C GLY A 428 13.42 4.48 -2.43
N VAL A 429 13.39 5.60 -3.16
CA VAL A 429 13.60 5.66 -4.61
C VAL A 429 15.06 5.37 -4.96
N LEU A 430 15.99 6.01 -4.24
CA LEU A 430 17.43 5.79 -4.40
C LEU A 430 17.83 4.34 -4.21
N ASN A 431 17.26 3.62 -3.24
CA ASN A 431 17.64 2.23 -2.94
C ASN A 431 16.76 1.19 -3.66
N MET A 432 15.85 1.61 -4.54
CA MET A 432 14.85 0.74 -5.16
C MET A 432 15.50 -0.47 -5.87
N ASP A 433 16.51 -0.23 -6.70
CA ASP A 433 17.12 -1.30 -7.48
C ASP A 433 17.89 -2.28 -6.59
N ARG A 434 18.66 -1.76 -5.63
CA ARG A 434 19.34 -2.58 -4.62
C ARG A 434 18.36 -3.41 -3.78
N HIS A 435 17.22 -2.83 -3.38
CA HIS A 435 16.17 -3.58 -2.68
C HIS A 435 15.55 -4.66 -3.57
N ARG A 436 15.30 -4.36 -4.86
CA ARG A 436 14.81 -5.33 -5.83
C ARG A 436 15.77 -6.49 -5.96
N GLN A 437 17.03 -6.24 -6.31
CA GLN A 437 18.07 -7.27 -6.48
C GLN A 437 18.19 -8.16 -5.23
N ARG A 438 18.23 -7.55 -4.04
CA ARG A 438 18.30 -8.29 -2.77
C ARG A 438 17.05 -9.12 -2.51
N ALA A 439 15.85 -8.56 -2.70
CA ALA A 439 14.61 -9.31 -2.55
C ALA A 439 14.59 -10.50 -3.52
N ARG A 440 14.96 -10.31 -4.79
CA ARG A 440 15.08 -11.37 -5.79
C ARG A 440 16.04 -12.48 -5.39
N ALA A 441 17.21 -12.13 -4.85
CA ALA A 441 18.19 -13.10 -4.39
C ALA A 441 17.65 -13.99 -3.25
N LEU A 442 16.74 -13.47 -2.43
CA LEU A 442 16.08 -14.23 -1.35
C LEU A 442 14.89 -15.06 -1.84
N MET A 443 14.39 -14.81 -3.06
CA MET A 443 13.20 -15.47 -3.57
C MET A 443 13.48 -16.88 -4.05
N VAL A 444 12.56 -17.79 -3.74
CA VAL A 444 12.51 -19.18 -4.22
C VAL A 444 11.08 -19.56 -4.59
N HIS A 445 10.95 -20.55 -5.46
CA HIS A 445 9.65 -21.14 -5.79
C HIS A 445 9.35 -22.28 -4.81
N PRO A 446 8.11 -22.43 -4.30
CA PRO A 446 7.75 -23.55 -3.42
C PRO A 446 8.07 -24.93 -4.02
N ASP A 447 7.80 -25.12 -5.32
CA ASP A 447 8.12 -26.39 -6.00
C ASP A 447 9.63 -26.67 -6.08
N ASP A 448 10.49 -25.63 -6.14
CA ASP A 448 11.95 -25.82 -6.11
C ASP A 448 12.41 -26.31 -4.74
N LEU A 449 11.83 -25.78 -3.67
CA LEU A 449 12.08 -26.24 -2.31
C LEU A 449 11.70 -27.72 -2.18
N LEU A 450 10.49 -28.10 -2.63
CA LEU A 450 10.01 -29.48 -2.59
C LEU A 450 10.87 -30.43 -3.43
N ALA A 451 11.23 -30.03 -4.65
CA ALA A 451 12.09 -30.83 -5.53
C ALA A 451 13.50 -31.02 -4.93
N ALA A 452 14.06 -29.97 -4.31
CA ALA A 452 15.35 -30.03 -3.64
C ALA A 452 15.36 -30.91 -2.38
N VAL A 453 14.22 -31.03 -1.68
CA VAL A 453 14.04 -32.02 -0.62
C VAL A 453 13.99 -33.42 -1.22
N ALA A 454 13.11 -33.65 -2.21
CA ALA A 454 12.93 -34.96 -2.83
C ALA A 454 14.24 -35.54 -3.40
N ALA A 455 15.08 -34.69 -4.02
CA ALA A 455 16.38 -35.09 -4.57
C ALA A 455 17.42 -35.50 -3.52
N ARG A 456 17.24 -35.12 -2.24
CA ARG A 456 18.14 -35.50 -1.12
C ARG A 456 17.62 -36.67 -0.30
N THR A 457 16.35 -37.01 -0.47
CA THR A 457 15.69 -38.15 0.20
C THR A 457 15.64 -39.41 -0.66
N ALA A 458 15.87 -39.26 -1.97
CA ALA A 458 16.05 -40.37 -2.91
C ALA A 458 17.49 -40.88 -2.85
#